data_AF-A0A953HXV6-F1
#
_entry.id   AF-A0A953HXV6-F1
#
_cell.length_a   1.000
_cell.length_b   1.000
_cell.length_c   1.000
_cell.angle_alpha   90.00
_cell.angle_beta   90.00
_cell.angle_gamma   90.00
#
_symmetry.space_group_name_H-M   'P 1'
#
loop_
_entity.id
_entity.type
_entity.pdbx_description
1 polymer ?
#
loop_
_entity_poly.entity_id
_entity_poly.type
_entity_poly.pdbx_seq_one_letter_code
_entity_poly.pdbx_strand_id
1 'polypeptide(L)'
;MKLIFIVGCYKIIMYTCEIKRESTNRFRFECLDSRGYPILRSADLDSREEALTKLSCYLNPDSTDYIFEFCEDEDCHYFKITLDGVVLLESRSFDNKKTAYDFMVEMKSGCKISHIIDKSFEDACYYLSCTSRLQFRSLLKVELEKDDDQFVGSIPELNIFAYSNDLNEVIDEIKLDLDDLFNDLFVEHHTLSSRAKSIKDIFKSKLQLDAVS
;
A
#
# COMPACT_ATOMS: atom_id res chain seq x y z
N MET A 1 20.97 -31.38 -21.00
CA MET A 1 19.97 -31.25 -19.92
C MET A 1 19.91 -29.77 -19.55
N LYS A 2 18.92 -29.02 -20.06
CA LYS A 2 18.75 -27.59 -19.74
C LYS A 2 17.83 -27.50 -18.53
N LEU A 3 18.32 -26.95 -17.42
CA LEU A 3 17.48 -26.59 -16.29
C LEU A 3 16.51 -25.49 -16.75
N ILE A 4 15.22 -25.80 -16.73
CA ILE A 4 14.15 -24.82 -16.82
C ILE A 4 13.96 -24.31 -15.40
N PHE A 5 14.39 -23.07 -15.13
CA PHE A 5 13.94 -22.35 -13.95
C PHE A 5 12.49 -21.97 -14.21
N ILE A 6 11.57 -22.73 -13.62
CA ILE A 6 10.19 -22.27 -13.46
C ILE A 6 10.26 -21.17 -12.40
N VAL A 7 10.37 -19.91 -12.83
CA VAL A 7 10.09 -18.77 -11.96
C VAL A 7 8.60 -18.88 -11.68
N GLY A 8 8.27 -19.44 -10.52
CA GLY A 8 6.91 -19.43 -10.01
C GLY A 8 6.44 -17.98 -10.01
N CYS A 9 5.41 -17.70 -10.79
CA CYS A 9 4.73 -16.41 -10.78
C CYS A 9 4.02 -16.33 -9.41
N TYR A 10 4.74 -15.90 -8.37
CA TYR A 10 4.14 -15.61 -7.09
C TYR A 10 3.17 -14.46 -7.34
N LYS A 11 1.88 -14.75 -7.31
CA LYS A 11 0.85 -13.72 -7.28
C LYS A 11 1.13 -12.87 -6.05
N ILE A 12 1.69 -11.68 -6.23
CA ILE A 12 1.94 -10.75 -5.12
C ILE A 12 0.55 -10.38 -4.58
N ILE A 13 0.18 -10.94 -3.43
CA ILE A 13 -1.03 -10.53 -2.73
C ILE A 13 -0.74 -9.12 -2.22
N MET A 14 -1.46 -8.14 -2.77
CA MET A 14 -1.44 -6.77 -2.31
C MET A 14 -2.69 -6.52 -1.47
N TYR A 15 -2.49 -6.02 -0.27
CA TYR A 15 -3.51 -5.69 0.69
C TYR A 15 -3.94 -4.23 0.53
N THR A 16 -5.17 -3.99 0.96
CA THR A 16 -5.73 -2.65 1.17
C THR A 16 -5.72 -2.39 2.66
N CYS A 17 -5.31 -1.19 3.09
CA CYS A 17 -5.51 -0.79 4.48
C CYS A 17 -6.56 0.31 4.59
N GLU A 18 -7.36 0.28 5.64
CA GLU A 18 -8.36 1.29 5.92
C GLU A 18 -8.01 2.01 7.21
N ILE A 19 -7.98 3.34 7.20
CA ILE A 19 -7.93 4.15 8.43
C ILE A 19 -9.35 4.42 8.88
N LYS A 20 -9.66 4.10 10.12
CA LYS A 20 -10.99 4.24 10.73
C LYS A 20 -10.89 5.10 11.98
N ARG A 21 -11.92 5.92 12.21
CA ARG A 21 -12.11 6.65 13.47
C ARG A 21 -13.04 5.83 14.37
N GLU A 22 -12.50 5.35 15.48
CA GLU A 22 -13.25 4.56 16.47
C GLU A 22 -14.03 5.44 17.45
N SER A 23 -13.47 6.61 17.78
CA SER A 23 -14.12 7.63 18.61
C SER A 23 -13.50 9.00 18.35
N THR A 24 -13.96 10.04 19.07
CA THR A 24 -13.56 11.43 18.84
C THR A 24 -12.05 11.62 18.68
N ASN A 25 -11.24 10.94 19.50
CA ASN A 25 -9.78 11.02 19.46
C ASN A 25 -9.13 9.64 19.39
N ARG A 26 -9.74 8.67 18.70
CA ARG A 26 -9.13 7.36 18.49
C ARG A 26 -9.25 6.93 17.05
N PHE A 27 -8.10 6.63 16.47
CA PHE A 27 -7.94 6.17 15.10
C PHE A 27 -7.27 4.80 15.13
N ARG A 28 -7.56 3.98 14.13
CA ARG A 28 -6.81 2.76 13.87
C ARG A 28 -6.72 2.52 12.38
N PHE A 29 -5.77 1.71 11.96
CA PHE A 29 -5.76 1.18 10.62
C PHE A 29 -5.82 -0.34 10.61
N GLU A 30 -6.54 -0.88 9.63
CA GLU A 30 -6.71 -2.31 9.41
C GLU A 30 -6.35 -2.64 7.98
N CYS A 31 -5.46 -3.62 7.78
CA CYS A 31 -5.22 -4.16 6.45
C CYS A 31 -6.12 -5.37 6.23
N LEU A 32 -6.72 -5.44 5.05
CA LEU A 32 -7.78 -6.37 4.69
C LEU A 32 -7.28 -7.39 3.67
N ASP A 33 -7.76 -8.63 3.78
CA ASP A 33 -7.62 -9.62 2.72
C ASP A 33 -8.52 -9.30 1.50
N SER A 34 -8.40 -10.08 0.44
CA SER A 34 -9.20 -9.90 -0.79
C SER A 34 -10.70 -10.07 -0.61
N ARG A 35 -11.16 -10.55 0.55
CA ARG A 35 -12.58 -10.68 0.91
C ARG A 35 -13.04 -9.55 1.83
N GLY A 36 -12.16 -8.60 2.15
CA GLY A 36 -12.44 -7.48 3.04
C GLY A 36 -12.31 -7.80 4.53
N TYR A 37 -11.75 -8.97 4.90
CA TYR A 37 -11.57 -9.31 6.32
C TYR A 37 -10.25 -8.74 6.87
N PRO A 38 -10.26 -8.15 8.07
CA PRO A 38 -9.03 -7.64 8.68
C PRO A 38 -8.06 -8.79 8.99
N ILE A 39 -6.83 -8.62 8.53
CA ILE A 39 -5.70 -9.54 8.72
C ILE A 39 -4.59 -8.93 9.59
N LEU A 40 -4.46 -7.61 9.56
CA LEU A 40 -3.53 -6.84 10.37
C LEU A 40 -4.28 -5.63 10.93
N ARG A 41 -3.97 -5.25 12.16
CA ARG A 41 -4.60 -4.13 12.83
C ARG A 41 -3.57 -3.35 13.64
N SER A 42 -3.65 -2.03 13.61
CA SER A 42 -2.84 -1.18 14.48
C SER A 42 -3.37 -1.12 15.91
N ALA A 43 -2.52 -0.70 16.84
CA ALA A 43 -2.99 -0.16 18.12
C ALA A 43 -3.92 1.06 17.90
N ASP A 44 -4.67 1.43 18.94
CA ASP A 44 -5.40 2.70 18.95
C ASP A 44 -4.40 3.87 18.93
N LEU A 45 -4.67 4.87 18.10
CA LEU A 45 -3.83 6.04 17.85
C LEU A 45 -4.60 7.32 18.16
N ASP A 46 -3.90 8.36 18.59
CA ASP A 46 -4.54 9.57 19.11
C ASP A 46 -4.95 10.54 17.98
N SER A 47 -4.38 10.36 16.78
CA SER A 47 -4.67 11.21 15.63
C SER A 47 -4.59 10.48 14.28
N ARG A 48 -5.25 11.07 13.28
CA ARG A 48 -5.16 10.66 11.87
C ARG A 48 -3.73 10.75 11.33
N GLU A 49 -3.05 11.84 11.65
CA GLU A 49 -1.67 12.10 11.19
C GLU A 49 -0.71 11.04 11.74
N GLU A 50 -0.90 10.63 13.00
CA GLU A 50 -0.17 9.51 13.59
C GLU A 50 -0.49 8.19 12.86
N ALA A 51 -1.74 7.92 12.52
CA ALA A 51 -2.14 6.73 11.75
C ALA A 51 -1.47 6.67 10.37
N LEU A 52 -1.52 7.77 9.62
CA LEU A 52 -0.85 7.89 8.32
C LEU A 52 0.67 7.77 8.45
N THR A 53 1.25 8.40 9.47
CA THR A 53 2.71 8.36 9.70
C THR A 53 3.17 6.94 10.05
N LYS A 54 2.52 6.28 11.01
CA LYS A 54 2.87 4.90 11.40
C LYS A 54 2.67 3.90 10.27
N LEU A 55 1.59 4.04 9.51
CA LEU A 55 1.35 3.21 8.33
C LEU A 55 2.42 3.50 7.26
N SER A 56 2.78 4.76 7.02
CA SER A 56 3.85 5.11 6.07
C SER A 56 5.22 4.59 6.50
N CYS A 57 5.54 4.61 7.79
CA CYS A 57 6.74 3.98 8.33
C CYS A 57 6.75 2.49 7.98
N TYR A 58 5.68 1.77 8.33
CA TYR A 58 5.56 0.34 8.03
C TYR A 58 5.78 -0.01 6.54
N LEU A 59 5.36 0.89 5.65
CA LEU A 59 5.48 0.71 4.20
C LEU A 59 6.86 1.04 3.64
N ASN A 60 7.72 1.69 4.42
CA ASN A 60 9.04 2.10 3.97
C ASN A 60 10.09 1.02 4.34
N PRO A 61 10.68 0.33 3.36
CA PRO A 61 11.69 -0.69 3.64
C PRO A 61 13.03 -0.11 4.14
N ASP A 62 13.26 1.20 3.95
CA ASP A 62 14.51 1.87 4.35
C ASP A 62 14.54 2.21 5.86
N SER A 63 13.44 2.09 6.59
CA SER A 63 13.36 2.36 8.04
C SER A 63 13.63 1.13 8.91
N THR A 64 14.50 0.23 8.44
CA THR A 64 14.57 -1.18 8.89
C THR A 64 15.21 -1.36 10.27
N ASP A 65 14.35 -1.35 11.31
CA ASP A 65 14.53 -2.04 12.60
C ASP A 65 13.21 -2.67 13.08
N TYR A 66 12.37 -3.15 12.14
CA TYR A 66 11.13 -3.85 12.50
C TYR A 66 11.40 -5.21 13.12
N ILE A 67 10.87 -5.42 14.32
CA ILE A 67 10.91 -6.72 15.00
C ILE A 67 9.57 -7.41 14.78
N PHE A 68 9.63 -8.63 14.25
CA PHE A 68 8.49 -9.51 14.13
C PHE A 68 8.49 -10.47 15.32
N GLU A 69 7.53 -10.28 16.22
CA GLU A 69 7.40 -11.08 17.44
C GLU A 69 6.28 -12.09 17.25
N PHE A 70 6.62 -13.38 17.30
CA PHE A 70 5.64 -14.46 17.25
C PHE A 70 5.06 -14.71 18.64
N CYS A 71 3.74 -14.68 18.76
CA CYS A 71 3.02 -14.92 20.00
C CYS A 71 2.26 -16.24 19.91
N GLU A 72 2.51 -17.13 20.86
CA GLU A 72 1.89 -18.45 20.96
C GLU A 72 1.22 -18.59 22.33
N ASP A 73 -0.08 -18.86 22.30
CA ASP A 73 -0.89 -19.28 23.45
C ASP A 73 -1.60 -20.60 23.09
N GLU A 74 -2.17 -21.30 24.08
CA GLU A 74 -2.66 -22.70 23.95
C GLU A 74 -3.56 -22.94 22.72
N ASP A 75 -4.35 -21.94 22.32
CA ASP A 75 -5.24 -21.98 21.14
C ASP A 75 -5.16 -20.71 20.24
N CYS A 76 -4.10 -19.90 20.37
CA CYS A 76 -3.98 -18.65 19.62
C CYS A 76 -2.57 -18.44 19.09
N HIS A 77 -2.46 -18.35 17.76
CA HIS A 77 -1.19 -18.09 17.08
C HIS A 77 -1.30 -16.80 16.30
N TYR A 78 -0.48 -15.81 16.63
CA TYR A 78 -0.47 -14.52 15.95
C TYR A 78 0.93 -13.91 16.03
N PHE A 79 1.14 -12.79 15.35
CA PHE A 79 2.39 -12.04 15.48
C PHE A 79 2.15 -10.55 15.57
N LYS A 80 3.16 -9.86 16.09
CA LYS A 80 3.23 -8.40 16.18
C LYS A 80 4.41 -7.90 15.36
N ILE A 81 4.25 -6.71 14.80
CA ILE A 81 5.32 -5.95 14.18
C ILE A 81 5.56 -4.74 15.07
N THR A 82 6.76 -4.63 15.61
CA THR A 82 7.15 -3.56 16.52
C THR A 82 8.28 -2.72 15.92
N LEU A 83 8.33 -1.44 16.29
CA LEU A 83 9.43 -0.51 15.99
C LEU A 83 9.77 0.21 17.30
N ASP A 84 11.03 0.16 17.72
CA ASP A 84 11.49 0.73 18.98
C ASP A 84 10.65 0.29 20.21
N GLY A 85 10.19 -0.97 20.21
CA GLY A 85 9.35 -1.54 21.26
C GLY A 85 7.87 -1.11 21.22
N VAL A 86 7.46 -0.31 20.24
CA VAL A 86 6.07 0.10 20.03
C VAL A 86 5.39 -0.83 19.02
N VAL A 87 4.25 -1.41 19.39
CA VAL A 87 3.43 -2.22 18.47
C VAL A 87 2.85 -1.34 17.38
N LEU A 88 3.23 -1.61 16.13
CA LEU A 88 2.68 -0.98 14.95
C LEU A 88 1.48 -1.75 14.40
N LEU A 89 1.63 -3.07 14.31
CA LEU A 89 0.65 -3.97 13.73
C LEU A 89 0.57 -5.27 14.52
N GLU A 90 -0.64 -5.79 14.64
CA GLU A 90 -0.94 -7.11 15.17
C GLU A 90 -1.73 -7.89 14.12
N SER A 91 -1.33 -9.13 13.85
CA SER A 91 -2.09 -10.01 12.98
C SER A 91 -3.34 -10.52 13.69
N ARG A 92 -4.35 -10.93 12.93
CA ARG A 92 -5.40 -11.79 13.49
C ARG A 92 -4.80 -13.07 14.10
N SER A 93 -5.59 -13.74 14.95
CA SER A 93 -5.28 -15.09 15.38
C SER A 93 -5.48 -16.09 14.24
N PHE A 94 -4.62 -17.09 14.17
CA PHE A 94 -4.67 -18.20 13.22
C PHE A 94 -4.88 -19.52 13.95
N ASP A 95 -5.65 -20.41 13.33
CA ASP A 95 -5.98 -21.74 13.88
C ASP A 95 -4.76 -22.66 14.02
N ASN A 96 -3.66 -22.37 13.31
CA ASN A 96 -2.44 -23.16 13.40
C ASN A 96 -1.17 -22.31 13.30
N LYS A 97 -0.16 -22.74 14.06
CA LYS A 97 1.16 -22.09 14.15
C LYS A 97 1.85 -21.92 12.81
N LYS A 98 1.76 -22.94 11.94
CA LYS A 98 2.44 -22.93 10.65
C LYS A 98 1.91 -21.82 9.75
N THR A 99 0.59 -21.66 9.67
CA THR A 99 -0.05 -20.59 8.88
C THR A 99 0.31 -19.21 9.41
N ALA A 100 0.33 -19.02 10.75
CA ALA A 100 0.79 -17.75 11.32
C ALA A 100 2.26 -17.45 10.96
N TYR A 101 3.14 -18.45 11.03
CA TYR A 101 4.55 -18.30 10.70
C TYR A 101 4.78 -18.05 9.21
N ASP A 102 4.13 -18.83 8.33
CA ASP A 102 4.21 -18.67 6.88
C ASP A 102 3.73 -17.27 6.47
N PHE A 103 2.64 -16.79 7.09
CA PHE A 103 2.14 -15.42 6.87
C PHE A 103 3.12 -14.36 7.37
N MET A 104 3.69 -14.53 8.57
CA MET A 104 4.71 -13.63 9.11
C MET A 104 5.94 -13.53 8.18
N VAL A 105 6.42 -14.67 7.67
CA VAL A 105 7.54 -14.71 6.71
C VAL A 105 7.16 -14.02 5.41
N GLU A 106 5.93 -14.20 4.92
CA GLU A 106 5.43 -13.50 3.74
C GLU A 106 5.43 -11.98 3.93
N MET A 107 4.98 -11.50 5.10
CA MET A 107 4.92 -10.07 5.42
C MET A 107 6.30 -9.40 5.56
N LYS A 108 7.38 -10.18 5.72
CA LYS A 108 8.76 -9.66 5.69
C LYS A 108 9.24 -9.29 4.27
N SER A 109 8.45 -9.58 3.23
CA SER A 109 8.87 -9.41 1.83
C SER A 109 8.06 -8.34 1.08
N GLY A 110 8.76 -7.38 0.45
CA GLY A 110 8.26 -6.51 -0.62
C GLY A 110 7.16 -5.49 -0.26
N CYS A 111 6.62 -4.80 -1.28
CA CYS A 111 5.46 -3.94 -1.12
C CYS A 111 4.17 -4.78 -1.04
N LYS A 112 3.62 -4.90 0.17
CA LYS A 112 2.44 -5.74 0.43
C LYS A 112 1.15 -4.98 0.56
N ILE A 113 1.20 -3.67 0.69
CA ILE A 113 0.00 -2.82 0.76
C ILE A 113 0.08 -1.90 -0.45
N SER A 114 -0.91 -1.97 -1.33
CA SER A 114 -0.92 -1.16 -2.56
C SER A 114 -1.59 0.18 -2.36
N HIS A 115 -2.63 0.22 -1.52
CA HIS A 115 -3.41 1.42 -1.30
C HIS A 115 -4.04 1.48 0.09
N ILE A 116 -4.32 2.70 0.51
CA ILE A 116 -4.89 3.05 1.80
C ILE A 116 -6.16 3.85 1.56
N ILE A 117 -7.23 3.47 2.24
CA ILE A 117 -8.52 4.17 2.24
C ILE A 117 -8.72 4.80 3.62
N ASP A 118 -8.58 6.11 3.71
CA ASP A 118 -8.82 6.84 4.94
C ASP A 118 -10.31 7.20 5.05
N LYS A 119 -11.03 6.42 5.84
CA LYS A 119 -12.47 6.58 6.11
C LYS A 119 -12.72 7.28 7.45
N SER A 120 -11.74 8.01 7.97
CA SER A 120 -11.85 8.61 9.31
C SER A 120 -12.76 9.85 9.38
N PHE A 121 -13.22 10.36 8.22
CA PHE A 121 -14.12 11.50 8.04
C PHE A 121 -15.20 11.20 6.99
N GLU A 122 -16.12 12.15 6.76
CA GLU A 122 -17.24 12.03 5.81
C GLU A 122 -16.76 11.75 4.38
N ASP A 123 -15.66 12.37 3.96
CA ASP A 123 -15.02 12.13 2.67
C ASP A 123 -13.83 11.20 2.81
N ALA A 124 -13.89 10.06 2.13
CA ALA A 124 -12.79 9.11 2.13
C ALA A 124 -11.61 9.63 1.30
N CYS A 125 -10.40 9.65 1.89
CA CYS A 125 -9.17 9.98 1.17
C CYS A 125 -8.46 8.69 0.72
N TYR A 126 -7.92 8.68 -0.49
CA TYR A 126 -7.28 7.50 -1.07
C TYR A 126 -5.81 7.77 -1.34
N TYR A 127 -4.99 6.77 -1.01
CA TYR A 127 -3.55 6.88 -1.15
C TYR A 127 -2.97 5.61 -1.76
N LEU A 128 -1.96 5.74 -2.61
CA LEU A 128 -1.19 4.64 -3.17
C LEU A 128 0.20 4.61 -2.54
N SER A 129 0.64 3.42 -2.14
CA SER A 129 2.00 3.16 -1.64
C SER A 129 2.88 2.44 -2.66
N CYS A 130 2.25 1.67 -3.57
CA CYS A 130 2.91 1.06 -4.70
C CYS A 130 1.91 0.65 -5.79
N THR A 131 2.45 0.35 -6.96
CA THR A 131 1.77 -0.37 -8.05
C THR A 131 2.37 -1.77 -8.18
N SER A 132 2.05 -2.47 -9.28
CA SER A 132 2.66 -3.76 -9.60
C SER A 132 4.17 -3.68 -9.86
N ARG A 133 4.69 -2.49 -10.25
CA ARG A 133 6.09 -2.28 -10.65
C ARG A 133 6.81 -1.20 -9.85
N LEU A 134 6.08 -0.27 -9.25
CA LEU A 134 6.63 0.95 -8.67
C LEU A 134 6.39 0.98 -7.17
N GLN A 135 7.38 1.46 -6.42
CA GLN A 135 7.24 1.77 -5.01
C GLN A 135 7.43 3.27 -4.79
N PHE A 136 6.61 3.87 -3.92
CA PHE A 136 6.65 5.30 -3.66
C PHE A 136 7.34 5.60 -2.32
N ARG A 137 8.19 6.64 -2.31
CA ARG A 137 8.87 7.15 -1.09
C ARG A 137 7.88 7.69 -0.06
N SER A 138 6.75 8.17 -0.54
CA SER A 138 5.65 8.68 0.25
C SER A 138 4.34 8.31 -0.43
N LEU A 139 3.28 8.18 0.36
CA LEU A 139 1.94 7.94 -0.14
C LEU A 139 1.53 8.95 -1.22
N LEU A 140 1.17 8.45 -2.40
CA LEU A 140 0.58 9.26 -3.47
C LEU A 140 -0.91 9.42 -3.22
N LYS A 141 -1.37 10.65 -2.98
CA LYS A 141 -2.80 10.94 -2.83
C LYS A 141 -3.50 10.81 -4.18
N VAL A 142 -4.59 10.06 -4.21
CA VAL A 142 -5.57 10.04 -5.29
C VAL A 142 -6.74 10.90 -4.86
N GLU A 143 -7.05 11.91 -5.67
CA GLU A 143 -8.22 12.75 -5.48
C GLU A 143 -9.42 12.05 -6.11
N LEU A 144 -10.48 11.84 -5.34
CA LEU A 144 -11.68 11.16 -5.78
C LEU A 144 -12.87 12.09 -5.67
N GLU A 145 -13.62 12.13 -6.75
CA GLU A 145 -14.89 12.82 -6.86
C GLU A 145 -15.94 11.80 -7.27
N LYS A 146 -17.18 11.99 -6.79
CA LYS A 146 -18.32 11.21 -7.26
C LYS A 146 -19.29 12.17 -7.94
N ASP A 147 -19.56 11.91 -9.22
CA ASP A 147 -20.54 12.65 -10.01
C ASP A 147 -21.60 11.67 -10.53
N ASP A 148 -22.86 11.90 -10.18
CA ASP A 148 -23.98 10.96 -10.34
C ASP A 148 -23.65 9.53 -9.81
N ASP A 149 -23.49 8.59 -10.74
CA ASP A 149 -23.18 7.18 -10.48
C ASP A 149 -21.73 6.80 -10.86
N GLN A 150 -20.89 7.78 -11.16
CA GLN A 150 -19.49 7.61 -11.56
C GLN A 150 -18.52 8.12 -10.50
N PHE A 151 -17.48 7.34 -10.25
CA PHE A 151 -16.28 7.77 -9.55
C PHE A 151 -15.28 8.30 -10.56
N VAL A 152 -14.68 9.45 -10.25
CA VAL A 152 -13.56 10.03 -10.98
C VAL A 152 -12.38 10.11 -10.04
N GLY A 153 -11.30 9.41 -10.36
CA GLY A 153 -10.05 9.43 -9.61
C GLY A 153 -8.97 10.16 -10.38
N SER A 154 -8.15 10.95 -9.70
CA SER A 154 -7.08 11.71 -10.34
C SER A 154 -5.83 11.88 -9.49
N ILE A 155 -4.70 12.04 -10.18
CA ILE A 155 -3.45 12.55 -9.62
C ILE A 155 -3.04 13.75 -10.49
N PRO A 156 -3.57 14.95 -10.20
CA PRO A 156 -3.43 16.10 -11.10
C PRO A 156 -1.97 16.49 -11.39
N GLU A 157 -1.09 16.35 -10.38
CA GLU A 157 0.35 16.64 -10.51
C GLU A 157 1.07 15.71 -11.49
N LEU A 158 0.51 14.53 -11.78
CA LEU A 158 1.02 13.58 -12.78
C LEU A 158 0.17 13.53 -14.05
N ASN A 159 -0.91 14.31 -14.11
CA ASN A 159 -1.86 14.33 -15.23
C ASN A 159 -2.49 12.94 -15.49
N ILE A 160 -2.84 12.22 -14.44
CA ILE A 160 -3.51 10.91 -14.50
C ILE A 160 -4.96 11.07 -14.05
N PHE A 161 -5.88 10.45 -14.78
CA PHE A 161 -7.32 10.51 -14.53
C PHE A 161 -7.97 9.20 -14.97
N ALA A 162 -8.81 8.61 -14.12
CA ALA A 162 -9.62 7.44 -14.44
C ALA A 162 -11.06 7.67 -13.98
N TYR A 163 -12.01 6.99 -14.63
CA TYR A 163 -13.42 7.07 -14.28
C TYR A 163 -14.11 5.71 -14.46
N SER A 164 -14.96 5.34 -13.52
CA SER A 164 -15.80 4.13 -13.59
C SER A 164 -16.96 4.23 -12.58
N ASN A 165 -17.99 3.40 -12.75
CA ASN A 165 -19.03 3.20 -11.74
C ASN A 165 -18.53 2.34 -10.55
N ASP A 166 -17.36 1.70 -10.67
CA ASP A 166 -16.69 0.96 -9.60
C ASP A 166 -15.39 1.67 -9.20
N LEU A 167 -15.31 2.04 -7.93
CA LEU A 167 -14.12 2.65 -7.33
C LEU A 167 -12.88 1.77 -7.45
N ASN A 168 -13.00 0.44 -7.35
CA ASN A 168 -11.85 -0.45 -7.47
C ASN A 168 -11.26 -0.40 -8.88
N GLU A 169 -12.12 -0.32 -9.90
CA GLU A 169 -11.68 -0.16 -11.29
C GLU A 169 -10.95 1.18 -11.47
N VAL A 170 -11.46 2.28 -10.91
CA VAL A 170 -10.77 3.58 -10.93
C VAL A 170 -9.37 3.48 -10.33
N ILE A 171 -9.25 2.84 -9.16
CA ILE A 171 -7.96 2.70 -8.47
C ILE A 171 -6.99 1.80 -9.26
N ASP A 172 -7.48 0.73 -9.87
CA ASP A 172 -6.63 -0.17 -10.66
C ASP A 172 -6.18 0.46 -11.99
N GLU A 173 -7.06 1.21 -12.67
CA GLU A 173 -6.69 1.98 -13.87
C GLU A 173 -5.63 3.04 -13.54
N ILE A 174 -5.76 3.77 -12.43
CA ILE A 174 -4.73 4.74 -12.00
C ILE A 174 -3.37 4.05 -11.78
N LYS A 175 -3.34 2.83 -11.23
CA LYS A 175 -2.08 2.08 -11.05
C LYS A 175 -1.47 1.68 -12.39
N LEU A 176 -2.30 1.27 -13.36
CA LEU A 176 -1.85 0.93 -14.71
C LEU A 176 -1.30 2.16 -15.43
N ASP A 177 -2.01 3.29 -15.36
CA ASP A 177 -1.57 4.57 -15.92
C ASP A 177 -0.24 5.04 -15.31
N LEU A 178 -0.02 4.82 -14.01
CA LEU A 178 1.26 5.12 -13.35
C LEU A 178 2.40 4.23 -13.89
N ASP A 179 2.13 2.94 -14.09
CA ASP A 179 3.10 1.98 -14.64
C ASP A 179 3.45 2.32 -16.09
N ASP A 180 2.47 2.75 -16.90
CA ASP A 180 2.67 3.17 -18.29
C ASP A 180 3.36 4.52 -18.39
N LEU A 181 2.96 5.50 -17.58
CA LEU A 181 3.64 6.79 -17.49
C LEU A 181 5.12 6.62 -17.11
N PHE A 182 5.44 5.67 -16.23
CA PHE A 182 6.83 5.37 -15.91
C PHE A 182 7.59 4.84 -17.14
N ASN A 183 6.99 3.93 -17.91
CA ASN A 183 7.61 3.41 -19.12
C ASN A 183 7.89 4.55 -20.11
N ASP A 184 6.89 5.39 -20.39
CA ASP A 184 7.00 6.51 -21.33
C ASP A 184 8.08 7.52 -20.93
N LEU A 185 8.19 7.83 -19.64
CA LEU A 185 9.08 8.88 -19.15
C LEU A 185 10.50 8.39 -18.89
N PHE A 186 10.69 7.14 -18.46
CA PHE A 186 11.98 6.64 -17.96
C PHE A 186 12.59 5.51 -18.78
N VAL A 187 11.78 4.69 -19.44
CA VAL A 187 12.24 3.49 -20.16
C VAL A 187 12.31 3.75 -21.66
N GLU A 188 11.24 4.28 -22.24
CA GLU A 188 11.15 4.51 -23.67
C GLU A 188 12.02 5.70 -24.10
N HIS A 189 12.59 5.61 -25.31
CA HIS A 189 13.52 6.59 -25.84
C HIS A 189 12.80 7.68 -26.65
N HIS A 190 11.89 8.40 -26.00
CA HIS A 190 11.17 9.53 -26.61
C HIS A 190 11.89 10.86 -26.40
N THR A 191 11.70 11.80 -27.34
CA THR A 191 12.04 13.21 -27.09
C THR A 191 10.93 13.84 -26.26
N LEU A 192 11.18 14.04 -24.96
CA LEU A 192 10.19 14.59 -24.05
C LEU A 192 9.94 16.09 -24.27
N SER A 193 8.66 16.47 -24.30
CA SER A 193 8.23 17.87 -24.27
C SER A 193 8.61 18.54 -22.93
N SER A 194 8.54 19.88 -22.87
CA SER A 194 8.79 20.61 -21.62
C SER A 194 7.85 20.18 -20.49
N ARG A 195 6.56 19.99 -20.80
CA ARG A 195 5.56 19.49 -19.84
C ARG A 195 5.89 18.07 -19.38
N ALA A 196 6.26 17.17 -20.29
CA ALA A 196 6.62 15.80 -19.93
C ALA A 196 7.89 15.74 -19.05
N LYS A 197 8.86 16.63 -19.28
CA LYS A 197 10.03 16.76 -18.39
C LYS A 197 9.64 17.19 -16.98
N SER A 198 8.75 18.18 -16.86
CA SER A 198 8.24 18.60 -15.54
C SER A 198 7.51 17.47 -14.81
N ILE A 199 6.66 16.71 -15.51
CA ILE A 199 5.99 15.53 -14.94
C ILE A 199 7.01 14.47 -14.54
N LYS A 200 8.03 14.22 -15.38
CA LYS A 200 9.12 13.28 -15.06
C LYS A 200 9.86 13.65 -13.78
N ASP A 201 10.18 14.92 -13.58
CA ASP A 201 10.87 15.38 -12.37
C ASP A 201 9.98 15.22 -11.12
N ILE A 202 8.69 15.57 -11.23
CA ILE A 202 7.72 15.35 -10.16
C ILE A 202 7.63 13.85 -9.84
N PHE A 203 7.39 13.00 -10.85
CA PHE A 203 7.21 11.58 -10.66
C PHE A 203 8.45 10.93 -10.05
N LYS A 204 9.64 11.30 -10.54
CA LYS A 204 10.92 10.84 -10.01
C LYS A 204 11.08 11.15 -8.52
N SER A 205 10.63 12.32 -8.07
CA SER A 205 10.70 12.71 -6.65
C SER A 205 9.85 11.84 -5.73
N LYS A 206 8.81 11.19 -6.28
CA LYS A 206 7.88 10.33 -5.55
C LYS A 206 8.32 8.87 -5.52
N LEU A 207 9.19 8.44 -6.45
CA LEU A 207 9.59 7.05 -6.61
C LEU A 207 10.77 6.64 -5.72
N GLN A 208 10.70 5.44 -5.14
CA GLN A 208 11.84 4.79 -4.50
C GLN A 208 12.66 4.10 -5.59
N LEU A 209 13.75 4.73 -6.01
CA LEU A 209 14.53 4.32 -7.18
C LEU A 209 15.56 3.22 -6.90
N ASP A 210 15.73 2.83 -5.64
CA ASP A 210 16.75 1.87 -5.22
C ASP A 210 16.39 0.40 -5.53
N ALA A 211 15.23 0.16 -6.15
CA ALA A 211 14.78 -1.17 -6.59
C ALA A 211 15.01 -1.47 -8.09
N VAL A 212 15.57 -0.51 -8.85
CA VAL A 212 15.87 -0.69 -10.28
C VAL A 212 17.37 -0.47 -10.51
N SER A 213 18.19 -1.39 -10.00
CA SER A 213 19.61 -1.53 -10.37
C SER A 213 19.89 -2.93 -10.88
#